data_AF-A0A3R6S7Q3-F1
#
_entry.id   AF-A0A3R6S7Q3-F1
#
_cell.length_a   1.000
_cell.length_b   1.000
_cell.length_c   1.000
_cell.angle_alpha   90.00
_cell.angle_beta   90.00
_cell.angle_gamma   90.00
#
_symmetry.space_group_name_H-M   'P 1'
#
loop_
_entity.id
_entity.type
_entity.pdbx_description
1 polymer ?
#
loop_
_entity_poly.entity_id
_entity_poly.type
_entity_poly.pdbx_seq_one_letter_code
_entity_poly.pdbx_strand_id
1 'polypeptide(L)'
;MRKFFEKIVEGGLLISGSVTSFTILLIVFFLFKEASGLFSSPVVEEGYVLAVNKSNDVSHLSPETIMDIFDAKITNWKEVNGKDEEILVFRFSDLTQYYSEEELGDEFQYVPEKISELVGKEPGIIAFFPQQYLAQNFQGTVLPEEKISLSDFFAGTKWYPTSAPAPIFGLIPLLLGTLLVSIGAIVLSLPFGVAVAIYLAEIANKRTREILKPVIELLAGIPSVVYGFFGLVVIVPLIQKGLNLPVGETAFAGSVVLAIMALPTIITVAEDAMRTTPRAMKEASLALGATQWQTIYKVIIPYSISGITSAIVLGIGRAIGETMAVLMVTGNAAVIPTSFFEPVRTIPATIAAELGEAPAGGAHYQALFLLGAVLFIITLLLSISVEYISSKRKM
;
A
#
# COMPACT_ATOMS: atom_id res chain seq x y z
N MET A 1 28.19 -7.20 45.41
CA MET A 1 27.45 -8.05 44.45
C MET A 1 26.18 -7.38 43.92
N ARG A 2 25.24 -6.93 44.77
CA ARG A 2 23.97 -6.33 44.30
C ARG A 2 24.12 -5.11 43.37
N LYS A 3 24.96 -4.13 43.72
CA LYS A 3 25.26 -2.95 42.85
C LYS A 3 25.95 -3.30 41.52
N PHE A 4 26.70 -4.40 41.48
CA PHE A 4 27.35 -4.87 40.26
C PHE A 4 26.33 -5.55 39.34
N PHE A 5 25.44 -6.36 39.93
CA PHE A 5 24.32 -6.97 39.22
C PHE A 5 23.34 -5.92 38.68
N GLU A 6 23.00 -4.89 39.47
CA GLU A 6 22.16 -3.75 39.03
C GLU A 6 22.78 -3.04 37.82
N LYS A 7 24.09 -2.74 37.84
CA LYS A 7 24.79 -2.15 36.68
C LYS A 7 24.80 -3.05 35.44
N ILE A 8 24.90 -4.37 35.62
CA ILE A 8 24.83 -5.31 34.49
C ILE A 8 23.42 -5.32 33.90
N VAL A 9 22.38 -5.32 34.73
CA VAL A 9 20.99 -5.30 34.28
C VAL A 9 20.65 -3.97 33.59
N GLU A 10 21.04 -2.83 34.17
CA GLU A 10 20.88 -1.51 33.56
C GLU A 10 21.65 -1.40 32.23
N GLY A 11 22.90 -1.87 32.19
CA GLY A 11 23.70 -1.93 30.97
C GLY A 11 23.04 -2.80 29.91
N GLY A 12 22.51 -3.97 30.29
CA GLY A 12 21.79 -4.87 29.39
C GLY A 12 20.53 -4.24 28.81
N LEU A 13 19.73 -3.55 29.63
CA LEU A 13 18.52 -2.85 29.17
C LEU A 13 18.84 -1.70 28.23
N LEU A 14 19.88 -0.91 28.52
CA LEU A 14 20.33 0.19 27.66
C LEU A 14 20.86 -0.32 26.33
N ILE A 15 21.65 -1.41 26.32
CA ILE A 15 22.12 -2.06 25.09
C ILE A 15 20.93 -2.57 24.28
N SER A 16 19.97 -3.25 24.90
CA SER A 16 18.78 -3.77 24.21
C SER A 16 17.96 -2.67 23.55
N GLY A 17 17.69 -1.56 24.25
CA GLY A 17 16.99 -0.40 23.70
C GLY A 17 17.77 0.30 22.59
N SER A 18 19.09 0.40 22.73
CA SER A 18 19.97 1.00 21.72
C SER A 18 20.06 0.16 20.45
N VAL A 19 20.18 -1.17 20.58
CA VAL A 19 20.19 -2.11 19.45
C VAL A 19 18.87 -2.03 18.69
N THR A 20 17.74 -2.05 19.39
CA THR A 20 16.41 -1.94 18.77
C THR A 20 16.28 -0.63 17.98
N SER A 21 16.67 0.50 18.57
CA SER A 21 16.62 1.81 17.92
C SER A 21 17.53 1.87 16.69
N PHE A 22 18.75 1.34 16.80
CA PHE A 22 19.70 1.27 15.69
C PHE A 22 19.18 0.37 14.56
N THR A 23 18.60 -0.79 14.88
CA THR A 23 17.98 -1.68 13.88
C THR A 23 16.82 -1.00 13.16
N ILE A 24 15.94 -0.29 13.87
CA ILE A 24 14.86 0.48 13.24
C ILE A 24 15.42 1.53 12.29
N LEU A 25 16.46 2.27 12.71
CA LEU A 25 17.11 3.27 11.86
C LEU A 25 17.73 2.64 10.61
N LEU A 26 18.34 1.46 10.72
CA LEU A 26 18.88 0.72 9.57
C LEU A 26 17.77 0.25 8.62
N ILE A 27 16.65 -0.26 9.14
CA ILE A 27 15.50 -0.68 8.32
C ILE A 27 14.92 0.52 7.57
N VAL A 28 14.73 1.65 8.26
CA VAL A 28 14.22 2.89 7.67
C VAL A 28 15.21 3.40 6.62
N PHE A 29 16.51 3.44 6.92
CA PHE A 29 17.52 3.86 5.96
C PHE A 29 17.52 2.97 4.71
N PHE A 30 17.48 1.65 4.88
CA PHE A 30 17.41 0.69 3.79
C PHE A 30 16.15 0.90 2.94
N LEU A 31 14.99 1.08 3.59
CA LEU A 31 13.71 1.34 2.94
C LEU A 31 13.78 2.57 2.03
N PHE A 32 14.28 3.70 2.53
CA PHE A 32 14.40 4.94 1.76
C PHE A 32 15.50 4.88 0.69
N LYS A 33 16.58 4.12 0.94
CA LYS A 33 17.64 3.91 -0.04
C LYS A 33 17.09 3.17 -1.26
N GLU A 34 16.42 2.03 -1.06
CA GLU A 34 15.84 1.25 -2.16
C GLU A 34 14.72 2.04 -2.86
N ALA A 35 13.88 2.76 -2.11
CA ALA A 35 12.82 3.59 -2.66
C ALA A 35 13.32 4.70 -3.59
N SER A 36 14.48 5.30 -3.29
CA SER A 36 15.05 6.36 -4.15
C SER A 36 15.68 5.82 -5.45
N GLY A 37 15.97 4.51 -5.50
CA GLY A 37 16.47 3.84 -6.71
C GLY A 37 15.50 3.91 -7.89
N LEU A 38 14.19 3.90 -7.62
CA LEU A 38 13.16 3.87 -8.66
C LEU A 38 13.30 5.03 -9.67
N PHE A 39 13.59 6.22 -9.18
CA PHE A 39 13.73 7.43 -10.01
C PHE A 39 15.05 7.47 -10.79
N SER A 40 15.90 6.47 -10.60
CA SER A 40 17.08 6.23 -11.43
C SER A 40 16.85 5.14 -12.49
N SER A 41 15.76 4.36 -12.38
CA SER A 41 15.42 3.30 -13.33
C SER A 41 14.87 3.85 -14.64
N PRO A 42 15.16 3.18 -15.77
CA PRO A 42 14.58 3.52 -17.06
C PRO A 42 13.07 3.26 -17.08
N VAL A 43 12.34 4.02 -17.90
CA VAL A 43 10.90 3.85 -18.18
C VAL A 43 10.63 2.58 -18.99
N VAL A 44 11.56 2.21 -19.86
CA VAL A 44 11.49 0.98 -20.67
C VAL A 44 12.17 -0.15 -19.91
N GLU A 45 11.73 -1.38 -20.13
CA GLU A 45 12.36 -2.57 -19.57
C GLU A 45 13.88 -2.58 -19.78
N GLU A 46 14.62 -2.88 -18.72
CA GLU A 46 16.09 -2.84 -18.73
C GLU A 46 16.64 -3.81 -19.78
N GLY A 47 17.55 -3.32 -20.64
CA GLY A 47 18.12 -4.09 -21.74
C GLY A 47 17.29 -4.09 -23.03
N TYR A 48 16.18 -3.34 -23.08
CA TYR A 48 15.41 -3.09 -24.30
C TYR A 48 15.48 -1.63 -24.72
N VAL A 49 15.24 -1.39 -26.00
CA VAL A 49 15.19 -0.04 -26.59
C VAL A 49 13.86 0.19 -27.30
N LEU A 50 13.39 1.42 -27.25
CA LEU A 50 12.34 1.93 -28.13
C LEU A 50 12.98 2.76 -29.24
N ALA A 51 12.63 2.45 -30.48
CA ALA A 51 13.10 3.18 -31.63
C ALA A 51 11.96 3.58 -32.55
N VAL A 52 12.09 4.74 -33.18
CA VAL A 52 11.15 5.28 -34.17
C VAL A 52 11.90 5.57 -35.47
N ASN A 53 11.15 5.77 -36.57
CA ASN A 53 11.77 6.25 -37.80
C ASN A 53 12.42 7.63 -37.59
N LYS A 54 13.48 7.92 -38.34
CA LYS A 54 14.16 9.22 -38.34
C LYS A 54 13.26 10.39 -38.80
N SER A 55 12.22 10.13 -39.58
CA SER A 55 11.21 11.12 -39.97
C SER A 55 10.20 11.44 -38.87
N ASN A 56 10.18 10.65 -37.79
CA ASN A 56 9.27 10.86 -36.67
C ASN A 56 9.89 11.89 -35.71
N ASP A 57 9.12 12.93 -35.39
CA ASP A 57 9.58 14.05 -34.58
C ASP A 57 9.31 13.85 -33.07
N VAL A 58 8.64 12.75 -32.70
CA VAL A 58 8.33 12.43 -31.30
C VAL A 58 9.61 12.01 -30.57
N SER A 59 9.98 12.77 -29.55
CA SER A 59 11.17 12.52 -28.74
C SER A 59 10.87 12.09 -27.30
N HIS A 60 9.63 12.28 -26.84
CA HIS A 60 9.22 12.04 -25.45
C HIS A 60 7.88 11.31 -25.43
N LEU A 61 7.83 10.18 -24.72
CA LEU A 61 6.61 9.40 -24.51
C LEU A 61 6.55 8.97 -23.04
N SER A 62 5.45 9.29 -22.37
CA SER A 62 5.23 8.82 -21.00
C SER A 62 5.00 7.29 -20.98
N PRO A 63 5.25 6.61 -19.84
CA PRO A 63 4.99 5.17 -19.72
C PRO A 63 3.55 4.79 -20.11
N GLU A 64 2.57 5.61 -19.72
CA GLU A 64 1.16 5.38 -20.05
C GLU A 64 0.90 5.49 -21.56
N THR A 65 1.47 6.51 -22.22
CA THR A 65 1.33 6.69 -23.67
C THR A 65 2.00 5.56 -24.44
N ILE A 66 3.19 5.12 -24.00
CA ILE A 66 3.87 3.96 -24.58
C ILE A 66 2.94 2.74 -24.52
N MET A 67 2.37 2.45 -23.35
CA MET A 67 1.44 1.33 -23.20
C MET A 67 0.19 1.48 -24.07
N ASP A 68 -0.42 2.66 -24.11
CA ASP A 68 -1.63 2.88 -24.91
C ASP A 68 -1.37 2.79 -26.43
N ILE A 69 -0.14 3.09 -26.89
CA ILE A 69 0.30 2.80 -28.27
C ILE A 69 0.42 1.29 -28.50
N PHE A 70 1.12 0.57 -27.62
CA PHE A 70 1.35 -0.89 -27.78
C PHE A 70 0.07 -1.71 -27.59
N ASP A 71 -0.93 -1.19 -26.87
CA ASP A 71 -2.28 -1.76 -26.73
C ASP A 71 -3.22 -1.38 -27.89
N ALA A 72 -2.74 -0.64 -28.91
CA ALA A 72 -3.52 -0.12 -30.02
C ALA A 72 -4.71 0.78 -29.61
N LYS A 73 -4.62 1.46 -28.46
CA LYS A 73 -5.57 2.51 -28.06
C LYS A 73 -5.24 3.85 -28.72
N ILE A 74 -3.96 4.11 -28.92
CA ILE A 74 -3.44 5.23 -29.72
C ILE A 74 -2.94 4.63 -31.03
N THR A 75 -3.56 5.04 -32.14
CA THR A 75 -3.24 4.48 -33.47
C THR A 75 -2.63 5.51 -34.41
N ASN A 76 -2.59 6.79 -34.04
CA ASN A 76 -2.02 7.85 -34.86
C ASN A 76 -1.09 8.76 -34.06
N TRP A 77 0.08 9.08 -34.63
CA TRP A 77 1.10 9.91 -33.98
C TRP A 77 0.61 11.32 -33.63
N LYS A 78 -0.39 11.86 -34.32
CA LYS A 78 -1.03 13.15 -34.03
C LYS A 78 -1.63 13.23 -32.62
N GLU A 79 -2.09 12.11 -32.09
CA GLU A 79 -2.65 12.04 -30.73
C GLU A 79 -1.60 12.28 -29.65
N VAL A 80 -0.32 12.11 -30.00
CA VAL A 80 0.84 12.27 -29.11
C VAL A 80 1.78 13.39 -29.57
N ASN A 81 1.22 14.43 -30.21
CA ASN A 81 1.93 15.59 -30.77
C ASN A 81 2.95 15.27 -31.89
N GLY A 82 2.80 14.12 -32.54
CA GLY A 82 3.55 13.75 -33.75
C GLY A 82 2.87 14.20 -35.04
N LYS A 83 3.40 13.72 -36.17
CA LYS A 83 2.81 13.91 -37.51
C LYS A 83 1.50 13.14 -37.65
N ASP A 84 0.65 13.53 -38.61
CA ASP A 84 -0.58 12.79 -38.91
C ASP A 84 -0.24 11.53 -39.71
N GLU A 85 0.12 10.48 -38.99
CA GLU A 85 0.65 9.22 -39.52
C GLU A 85 0.21 8.05 -38.63
N GLU A 86 -0.17 6.94 -39.25
CA GLU A 86 -0.60 5.74 -38.55
C GLU A 86 0.58 5.06 -37.85
N ILE A 87 0.35 4.60 -36.61
CA ILE A 87 1.38 3.97 -35.80
C ILE A 87 1.47 2.48 -36.17
N LEU A 88 2.66 2.06 -36.62
CA LEU A 88 2.99 0.65 -36.80
C LEU A 88 3.79 0.17 -35.59
N VAL A 89 3.22 -0.72 -34.78
CA VAL A 89 3.91 -1.29 -33.62
C VAL A 89 4.69 -2.53 -34.05
N PHE A 90 5.99 -2.54 -33.75
CA PHE A 90 6.87 -3.69 -33.95
C PHE A 90 7.39 -4.18 -32.59
N ARG A 91 7.12 -5.45 -32.26
CA ARG A 91 7.76 -6.14 -31.14
C ARG A 91 8.79 -7.12 -31.68
N PHE A 92 9.88 -7.33 -30.94
CA PHE A 92 10.88 -8.33 -31.30
C PHE A 92 10.29 -9.75 -31.49
N SER A 93 9.22 -10.09 -30.75
CA SER A 93 8.49 -11.35 -30.92
C SER A 93 7.85 -11.52 -32.31
N ASP A 94 7.58 -10.42 -33.01
CA ASP A 94 6.91 -10.41 -34.30
C ASP A 94 7.91 -10.48 -35.47
N LEU A 95 9.21 -10.55 -35.19
CA LEU A 95 10.27 -10.51 -36.21
C LEU A 95 10.09 -11.56 -37.32
N THR A 96 9.63 -12.76 -36.98
CA THR A 96 9.39 -13.86 -37.92
C THR A 96 8.18 -13.64 -38.83
N GLN A 97 7.34 -12.64 -38.56
CA GLN A 97 6.26 -12.24 -39.46
C GLN A 97 6.75 -11.34 -40.60
N TYR A 98 7.88 -10.65 -40.39
CA TYR A 98 8.47 -9.73 -41.36
C TYR A 98 9.59 -10.37 -42.19
N TYR A 99 10.35 -11.29 -41.59
CA TYR A 99 11.51 -11.92 -42.21
C TYR A 99 11.53 -13.43 -41.99
N SER A 100 11.95 -14.16 -43.02
CA SER A 100 12.15 -15.61 -42.95
C SER A 100 13.41 -15.96 -42.15
N GLU A 101 13.49 -17.18 -41.60
CA GLU A 101 14.67 -17.65 -40.85
C GLU A 101 15.97 -17.55 -41.67
N GLU A 102 15.91 -17.82 -42.99
CA GLU A 102 17.05 -17.67 -43.90
C GLU A 102 17.58 -16.23 -43.98
N GLU A 103 16.70 -15.23 -43.88
CA GLU A 103 17.06 -13.81 -43.92
C GLU A 103 17.62 -13.29 -42.60
N LEU A 104 17.32 -13.96 -41.49
CA LEU A 104 17.82 -13.63 -40.16
C LEU A 104 19.19 -14.28 -39.89
N GLY A 105 19.48 -15.37 -40.59
CA GLY A 105 20.72 -16.15 -40.53
C GLY A 105 20.74 -17.16 -39.38
N ASP A 106 21.62 -18.16 -39.49
CA ASP A 106 21.66 -19.36 -38.63
C ASP A 106 21.82 -19.07 -37.12
N GLU A 107 22.39 -17.91 -36.76
CA GLU A 107 22.55 -17.44 -35.37
C GLU A 107 22.03 -16.01 -35.16
N PHE A 108 21.00 -15.59 -35.90
CA PHE A 108 20.43 -14.24 -35.81
C PHE A 108 21.43 -13.10 -36.12
N GLN A 109 22.50 -13.43 -36.84
CA GLN A 109 23.58 -12.49 -37.18
C GLN A 109 23.11 -11.25 -37.95
N TYR A 110 22.03 -11.37 -38.75
CA TYR A 110 21.49 -10.28 -39.55
C TYR A 110 20.34 -9.53 -38.88
N VAL A 111 19.90 -9.97 -37.69
CA VAL A 111 18.81 -9.32 -36.94
C VAL A 111 19.03 -7.82 -36.73
N PRO A 112 20.22 -7.33 -36.31
CA PRO A 112 20.41 -5.89 -36.12
C PRO A 112 20.20 -5.07 -37.39
N GLU A 113 20.70 -5.58 -38.53
CA GLU A 113 20.57 -4.90 -39.82
C GLU A 113 19.12 -4.94 -40.32
N LYS A 114 18.42 -6.06 -40.14
CA LYS A 114 17.02 -6.22 -40.54
C LYS A 114 16.08 -5.34 -39.73
N ILE A 115 16.27 -5.22 -38.42
CA ILE A 115 15.51 -4.27 -37.58
C ILE A 115 15.79 -2.83 -38.02
N SER A 116 17.05 -2.48 -38.27
CA SER A 116 17.43 -1.15 -38.77
C SER A 116 16.77 -0.82 -40.11
N GLU A 117 16.76 -1.78 -41.04
CA GLU A 117 16.10 -1.65 -42.35
C GLU A 117 14.59 -1.46 -42.22
N LEU A 118 13.92 -2.26 -41.37
CA LEU A 118 12.49 -2.16 -41.12
C LEU A 118 12.12 -0.78 -40.55
N VAL A 119 12.86 -0.34 -39.52
CA VAL A 119 12.63 0.96 -38.88
C VAL A 119 12.87 2.12 -39.85
N GLY A 120 13.84 1.99 -40.76
CA GLY A 120 14.12 3.00 -41.78
C GLY A 120 13.07 3.07 -42.90
N LYS A 121 12.47 1.93 -43.26
CA LYS A 121 11.46 1.84 -44.33
C LYS A 121 10.09 2.38 -43.94
N GLU A 122 9.67 2.12 -42.70
CA GLU A 122 8.33 2.44 -42.22
C GLU A 122 8.35 3.76 -41.42
N PRO A 123 7.77 4.87 -41.92
CA PRO A 123 7.89 6.17 -41.25
C PRO A 123 7.04 6.27 -39.96
N GLY A 124 5.93 5.54 -39.88
CA GLY A 124 5.05 5.46 -38.71
C GLY A 124 5.45 4.45 -37.63
N ILE A 125 6.60 3.78 -37.75
CA ILE A 125 6.96 2.65 -36.87
C ILE A 125 7.43 3.09 -35.47
N ILE A 126 7.03 2.31 -34.47
CA ILE A 126 7.66 2.23 -33.15
C ILE A 126 8.08 0.79 -32.87
N ALA A 127 9.38 0.59 -32.67
CA ALA A 127 10.01 -0.71 -32.50
C ALA A 127 10.48 -0.90 -31.06
N PHE A 128 10.11 -2.04 -30.45
CA PHE A 128 10.57 -2.49 -29.14
C PHE A 128 11.39 -3.78 -29.28
N PHE A 129 12.69 -3.71 -28.98
CA PHE A 129 13.60 -4.85 -29.14
C PHE A 129 14.79 -4.79 -28.18
N PRO A 130 15.48 -5.93 -27.94
CA PRO A 130 16.65 -5.98 -27.07
C PRO A 130 17.80 -5.09 -27.57
N GLN A 131 18.43 -4.35 -26.67
CA GLN A 131 19.53 -3.43 -26.96
C GLN A 131 20.72 -4.11 -27.64
N GLN A 132 20.95 -5.40 -27.37
CA GLN A 132 22.01 -6.20 -28.02
C GLN A 132 21.87 -6.30 -29.55
N TYR A 133 20.66 -6.08 -30.09
CA TYR A 133 20.39 -6.06 -31.52
C TYR A 133 20.37 -4.65 -32.13
N LEU A 134 20.85 -3.64 -31.40
CA LEU A 134 20.99 -2.30 -31.96
C LEU A 134 22.18 -2.23 -32.93
N ALA A 135 21.91 -1.98 -34.21
CA ALA A 135 22.95 -1.85 -35.23
C ALA A 135 23.83 -0.61 -35.02
N GLN A 136 25.12 -0.70 -35.39
CA GLN A 136 26.06 0.44 -35.30
C GLN A 136 25.63 1.63 -36.19
N ASN A 137 25.12 1.33 -37.39
CA ASN A 137 24.56 2.31 -38.34
C ASN A 137 23.04 2.20 -38.35
N PHE A 138 22.40 2.47 -37.21
CA PHE A 138 20.95 2.41 -37.10
C PHE A 138 20.28 3.50 -37.96
N GLN A 139 19.35 3.11 -38.83
CA GLN A 139 18.68 4.03 -39.77
C GLN A 139 17.56 4.85 -39.11
N GLY A 140 17.06 4.40 -37.95
CA GLY A 140 16.05 5.10 -37.15
C GLY A 140 16.64 6.03 -36.08
N THR A 141 15.77 6.49 -35.18
CA THR A 141 16.12 7.25 -33.97
C THR A 141 15.72 6.44 -32.74
N VAL A 142 16.67 6.19 -31.85
CA VAL A 142 16.38 5.58 -30.55
C VAL A 142 15.81 6.65 -29.64
N LEU A 143 14.64 6.39 -29.05
CA LEU A 143 14.04 7.28 -28.07
C LEU A 143 14.93 7.31 -26.82
N PRO A 144 15.12 8.49 -26.19
CA PRO A 144 15.95 8.59 -25.01
C PRO A 144 15.42 7.68 -23.89
N GLU A 145 16.35 7.02 -23.17
CA GLU A 145 16.03 6.30 -21.94
C GLU A 145 15.64 7.31 -20.86
N GLU A 146 14.36 7.67 -20.85
CA GLU A 146 13.79 8.47 -19.78
C GLU A 146 13.75 7.68 -18.49
N LYS A 147 13.89 8.41 -17.38
CA LYS A 147 13.77 7.84 -16.04
C LYS A 147 12.36 8.02 -15.53
N ILE A 148 11.91 7.06 -14.72
CA ILE A 148 10.61 7.15 -14.06
C ILE A 148 10.58 8.44 -13.23
N SER A 149 9.59 9.30 -13.45
CA SER A 149 9.49 10.58 -12.74
C SER A 149 8.72 10.44 -11.43
N LEU A 150 8.93 11.42 -10.53
CA LEU A 150 8.13 11.52 -9.30
C LEU A 150 6.63 11.67 -9.59
N SER A 151 6.27 12.40 -10.65
CA SER A 151 4.89 12.59 -11.06
C SER A 151 4.25 11.29 -11.55
N ASP A 152 4.98 10.48 -12.33
CA ASP A 152 4.46 9.20 -12.82
C ASP A 152 4.08 8.27 -11.67
N PHE A 153 4.84 8.34 -10.56
CA PHE A 153 4.53 7.57 -9.36
C PHE A 153 3.40 8.19 -8.52
N PHE A 154 3.60 9.42 -8.02
CA PHE A 154 2.71 10.02 -7.04
C PHE A 154 1.37 10.48 -7.63
N ALA A 155 1.34 10.87 -8.90
CA ALA A 155 0.14 11.27 -9.61
C ALA A 155 -0.40 10.17 -10.56
N GLY A 156 0.31 9.05 -10.69
CA GLY A 156 -0.09 7.93 -11.54
C GLY A 156 -1.40 7.28 -11.08
N THR A 157 -2.25 6.96 -12.06
CA THR A 157 -3.62 6.46 -11.82
C THR A 157 -3.77 4.96 -12.05
N LYS A 158 -2.75 4.32 -12.61
CA LYS A 158 -2.73 2.91 -13.01
C LYS A 158 -1.58 2.17 -12.32
N TRP A 159 -1.77 0.92 -11.93
CA TRP A 159 -0.69 0.07 -11.39
C TRP A 159 -0.57 -1.20 -12.23
N TYR A 160 0.41 -1.20 -13.14
CA TYR A 160 0.74 -2.30 -14.06
C TYR A 160 2.25 -2.54 -14.03
N PRO A 161 2.77 -3.19 -12.98
CA PRO A 161 4.21 -3.35 -12.79
C PRO A 161 4.85 -4.37 -13.75
N THR A 162 4.03 -5.26 -14.34
CA THR A 162 4.46 -6.33 -15.25
C THR A 162 4.13 -6.03 -16.71
N SER A 163 3.67 -4.81 -17.04
CA SER A 163 3.39 -4.44 -18.43
C SER A 163 4.67 -4.20 -19.22
N ALA A 164 4.73 -4.76 -20.43
CA ALA A 164 5.78 -4.51 -21.41
C ALA A 164 5.19 -3.73 -22.59
N PRO A 165 5.91 -2.72 -23.12
CA PRO A 165 7.35 -2.45 -22.91
C PRO A 165 7.69 -1.50 -21.74
N ALA A 166 6.70 -0.87 -21.12
CA ALA A 166 6.89 0.09 -20.03
C ALA A 166 6.02 -0.27 -18.81
N PRO A 167 6.61 -0.54 -17.62
CA PRO A 167 5.84 -0.73 -16.41
C PRO A 167 5.25 0.59 -15.91
N ILE A 168 4.04 0.54 -15.35
CA ILE A 168 3.33 1.71 -14.81
C ILE A 168 3.16 1.57 -13.30
N PHE A 169 3.69 2.52 -12.54
CA PHE A 169 3.72 2.48 -11.07
C PHE A 169 2.90 3.62 -10.44
N GLY A 170 1.58 3.63 -10.59
CA GLY A 170 0.72 4.67 -10.00
C GLY A 170 0.33 4.42 -8.54
N LEU A 171 0.61 5.39 -7.67
CA LEU A 171 0.30 5.33 -6.23
C LEU A 171 -1.20 5.48 -5.94
N ILE A 172 -1.91 6.33 -6.70
CA ILE A 172 -3.28 6.78 -6.38
C ILE A 172 -4.26 5.63 -6.10
N PRO A 173 -4.43 4.63 -6.97
CA PRO A 173 -5.40 3.55 -6.71
C PRO A 173 -5.11 2.80 -5.40
N LEU A 174 -3.84 2.52 -5.12
CA LEU A 174 -3.40 1.79 -3.93
C LEU A 174 -3.56 2.62 -2.65
N LEU A 175 -3.23 3.91 -2.73
CA LEU A 175 -3.38 4.85 -1.62
C LEU A 175 -4.87 5.02 -1.26
N LEU A 176 -5.73 5.25 -2.25
CA LEU A 176 -7.16 5.40 -2.05
C LEU A 176 -7.79 4.11 -1.51
N GLY A 177 -7.40 2.94 -2.04
CA GLY A 177 -7.83 1.65 -1.49
C GLY A 177 -7.45 1.47 -0.02
N THR A 178 -6.19 1.81 0.32
CA THR A 178 -5.69 1.74 1.71
C THR A 178 -6.46 2.67 2.64
N LEU A 179 -6.66 3.92 2.25
CA LEU A 179 -7.36 4.92 3.04
C LEU A 179 -8.84 4.55 3.20
N LEU A 180 -9.52 4.16 2.13
CA LEU A 180 -10.94 3.80 2.14
C LEU A 180 -11.21 2.64 3.10
N VAL A 181 -10.41 1.57 3.01
CA VAL A 181 -10.54 0.39 3.88
C VAL A 181 -10.22 0.75 5.33
N SER A 182 -9.13 1.48 5.57
CA SER A 182 -8.69 1.85 6.92
C SER A 182 -9.65 2.81 7.61
N ILE A 183 -10.11 3.85 6.91
CA ILE A 183 -11.08 4.82 7.43
C ILE A 183 -12.40 4.10 7.72
N GLY A 184 -12.88 3.25 6.81
CA GLY A 184 -14.07 2.45 7.04
C GLY A 184 -13.94 1.56 8.29
N ALA A 185 -12.79 0.92 8.48
CA ALA A 185 -12.52 0.09 9.65
C ALA A 185 -12.52 0.91 10.95
N ILE A 186 -11.96 2.11 10.94
CA ILE A 186 -11.91 3.02 12.10
C ILE A 186 -13.32 3.53 12.44
N VAL A 187 -14.07 3.99 11.43
CA VAL A 187 -15.45 4.47 11.61
C VAL A 187 -16.34 3.39 12.24
N LEU A 188 -16.13 2.12 11.88
CA LEU A 188 -16.84 1.01 12.47
C LEU A 188 -16.28 0.67 13.87
N SER A 189 -14.99 0.41 14.01
CA SER A 189 -14.43 -0.13 15.26
C SER A 189 -14.36 0.88 16.40
N LEU A 190 -14.13 2.16 16.13
CA LEU A 190 -13.90 3.17 17.15
C LEU A 190 -15.13 3.40 18.07
N PRO A 191 -16.34 3.69 17.55
CA PRO A 191 -17.50 3.92 18.41
C PRO A 191 -17.86 2.68 19.23
N PHE A 192 -17.86 1.48 18.61
CA PHE A 192 -18.16 0.24 19.32
C PHE A 192 -17.07 -0.12 20.34
N GLY A 193 -15.81 0.06 19.99
CA GLY A 193 -14.68 -0.26 20.87
C GLY A 193 -14.65 0.62 22.12
N VAL A 194 -14.82 1.93 21.95
CA VAL A 194 -14.88 2.87 23.10
C VAL A 194 -16.14 2.64 23.94
N ALA A 195 -17.29 2.38 23.32
CA ALA A 195 -18.52 2.10 24.05
C ALA A 195 -18.41 0.83 24.91
N VAL A 196 -17.86 -0.25 24.36
CA VAL A 196 -17.62 -1.50 25.10
C VAL A 196 -16.58 -1.29 26.19
N ALA A 197 -15.52 -0.51 25.93
CA ALA A 197 -14.54 -0.17 26.95
C ALA A 197 -15.17 0.58 28.13
N ILE A 198 -16.03 1.58 27.87
CA ILE A 198 -16.72 2.35 28.91
C ILE A 198 -17.63 1.42 29.72
N TYR A 199 -18.37 0.56 29.03
CA TYR A 199 -19.23 -0.43 29.68
C TYR A 199 -18.43 -1.36 30.60
N LEU A 200 -17.34 -1.96 30.10
CA LEU A 200 -16.51 -2.88 30.89
C LEU A 200 -15.78 -2.20 32.06
N ALA A 201 -15.38 -0.93 31.89
CA ALA A 201 -14.66 -0.18 32.92
C ALA A 201 -15.58 0.24 34.08
N GLU A 202 -16.79 0.74 33.78
CA GLU A 202 -17.59 1.49 34.76
C GLU A 202 -19.02 0.98 34.99
N ILE A 203 -19.57 0.15 34.09
CA ILE A 203 -20.99 -0.27 34.15
C ILE A 203 -21.12 -1.77 34.43
N ALA A 204 -20.25 -2.58 33.84
CA ALA A 204 -20.30 -4.03 33.91
C ALA A 204 -20.08 -4.51 35.36
N ASN A 205 -20.87 -5.50 35.78
CA ASN A 205 -20.62 -6.18 37.04
C ASN A 205 -19.35 -7.04 36.96
N LYS A 206 -18.82 -7.44 38.12
CA LYS A 206 -17.57 -8.20 38.24
C LYS A 206 -17.57 -9.49 37.39
N ARG A 207 -18.68 -10.24 37.39
CA ARG A 207 -18.79 -11.52 36.66
C ARG A 207 -18.75 -11.31 35.15
N THR A 208 -19.53 -10.36 34.63
CA THR A 208 -19.56 -10.03 33.20
C THR A 208 -18.18 -9.63 32.72
N ARG A 209 -17.47 -8.81 33.50
CA ARG A 209 -16.10 -8.40 33.18
C ARG A 209 -15.11 -9.57 33.18
N GLU A 210 -15.14 -10.41 34.22
CA GLU A 210 -14.27 -11.58 34.37
C GLU A 210 -14.43 -12.60 33.23
N ILE A 211 -15.56 -12.58 32.51
CA ILE A 211 -15.79 -13.41 31.33
C ILE A 211 -15.42 -12.67 30.04
N LEU A 212 -15.93 -11.44 29.85
CA LEU A 212 -15.78 -10.73 28.58
C LEU A 212 -14.34 -10.26 28.31
N LYS A 213 -13.60 -9.78 29.32
CA LYS A 213 -12.25 -9.27 29.11
C LYS A 213 -11.30 -10.36 28.58
N PRO A 214 -11.21 -11.55 29.20
CA PRO A 214 -10.41 -12.64 28.64
C PRO A 214 -10.86 -13.07 27.23
N VAL A 215 -12.17 -13.12 26.95
CA VAL A 215 -12.66 -13.46 25.60
C VAL A 215 -12.18 -12.44 24.57
N ILE A 216 -12.24 -11.15 24.88
CA ILE A 216 -11.77 -10.08 24.00
C ILE A 216 -10.24 -10.17 23.80
N GLU A 217 -9.48 -10.45 24.86
CA GLU A 217 -8.03 -10.67 24.75
C GLU A 217 -7.69 -11.90 23.90
N LEU A 218 -8.48 -12.98 24.00
CA LEU A 218 -8.32 -14.15 23.15
C LEU A 218 -8.57 -13.83 21.67
N LEU A 219 -9.52 -12.96 21.35
CA LEU A 219 -9.75 -12.49 19.99
C LEU A 219 -8.53 -11.74 19.42
N ALA A 220 -7.78 -11.01 20.25
CA ALA A 220 -6.54 -10.36 19.82
C ALA A 220 -5.43 -11.36 19.45
N GLY A 221 -5.47 -12.58 20.01
CA GLY A 221 -4.51 -13.64 19.75
C GLY A 221 -4.76 -14.43 18.45
N ILE A 222 -5.89 -14.20 17.77
CA ILE A 222 -6.21 -14.89 16.52
C ILE A 222 -5.34 -14.32 15.38
N PRO A 223 -4.63 -15.18 14.60
CA PRO A 223 -3.85 -14.73 13.45
C PRO A 223 -4.70 -14.02 12.39
N SER A 224 -4.15 -12.99 11.74
CA SER A 224 -4.91 -12.21 10.75
C SER A 224 -5.39 -13.02 9.56
N VAL A 225 -4.61 -14.01 9.10
CA VAL A 225 -5.02 -14.91 8.01
C VAL A 225 -6.29 -15.71 8.34
N VAL A 226 -6.52 -16.02 9.63
CA VAL A 226 -7.74 -16.72 10.07
C VAL A 226 -8.94 -15.79 9.97
N TYR A 227 -8.78 -14.50 10.34
CA TYR A 227 -9.81 -13.48 10.12
C TYR A 227 -10.07 -13.25 8.63
N GLY A 228 -9.03 -13.21 7.79
CA GLY A 228 -9.16 -13.10 6.35
C GLY A 228 -9.94 -14.27 5.75
N PHE A 229 -9.60 -15.49 6.14
CA PHE A 229 -10.31 -16.69 5.69
C PHE A 229 -11.78 -16.72 6.15
N PHE A 230 -12.04 -16.41 7.42
CA PHE A 230 -13.42 -16.27 7.92
C PHE A 230 -14.18 -15.16 7.19
N GLY A 231 -13.51 -14.03 6.95
CA GLY A 231 -14.05 -12.91 6.19
C GLY A 231 -14.47 -13.33 4.78
N LEU A 232 -13.60 -14.04 4.06
CA LEU A 232 -13.86 -14.52 2.71
C LEU A 232 -14.98 -15.57 2.66
N VAL A 233 -15.02 -16.52 3.60
CA VAL A 233 -15.99 -17.63 3.56
C VAL A 233 -17.36 -17.23 4.12
N VAL A 234 -17.40 -16.28 5.06
CA VAL A 234 -18.63 -15.93 5.80
C VAL A 234 -19.07 -14.50 5.52
N ILE A 235 -18.21 -13.51 5.77
CA ILE A 235 -18.58 -12.10 5.71
C ILE A 235 -18.84 -11.65 4.26
N VAL A 236 -17.96 -12.00 3.34
CA VAL A 236 -18.07 -11.66 1.91
C VAL A 236 -19.39 -12.18 1.31
N PRO A 237 -19.78 -13.46 1.46
CA PRO A 237 -21.07 -13.95 0.96
C PRO A 237 -22.29 -13.31 1.65
N LEU A 238 -22.19 -12.99 2.94
CA LEU A 238 -23.27 -12.30 3.67
C LEU A 238 -23.48 -10.89 3.15
N ILE A 239 -22.40 -10.14 2.91
CA ILE A 239 -22.44 -8.79 2.35
C ILE A 239 -22.97 -8.84 0.90
N GLN A 240 -22.45 -9.75 0.08
CA GLN A 240 -22.86 -9.90 -1.31
C GLN A 240 -24.37 -10.15 -1.43
N LYS A 241 -24.89 -11.13 -0.68
CA LYS A 241 -26.33 -11.47 -0.71
C LYS A 241 -27.19 -10.43 -0.02
N GLY A 242 -26.73 -9.89 1.10
CA GLY A 242 -27.48 -8.92 1.91
C GLY A 242 -27.65 -7.57 1.23
N LEU A 243 -26.65 -7.14 0.44
CA LEU A 243 -26.66 -5.87 -0.29
C LEU A 243 -26.92 -6.04 -1.79
N ASN A 244 -27.16 -7.27 -2.27
CA ASN A 244 -27.38 -7.61 -3.68
C ASN A 244 -26.26 -7.07 -4.60
N LEU A 245 -25.00 -7.31 -4.21
CA LEU A 245 -23.82 -6.87 -4.94
C LEU A 245 -23.38 -7.92 -5.97
N PRO A 246 -22.78 -7.52 -7.10
CA PRO A 246 -22.23 -8.46 -8.07
C PRO A 246 -21.09 -9.31 -7.48
N VAL A 247 -20.24 -8.69 -6.65
CA VAL A 247 -19.12 -9.31 -5.95
C VAL A 247 -19.16 -8.90 -4.47
N GLY A 248 -18.74 -9.80 -3.58
CA GLY A 248 -18.72 -9.52 -2.13
C GLY A 248 -17.38 -8.98 -1.66
N GLU A 249 -16.30 -9.26 -2.38
CA GLU A 249 -14.95 -8.84 -2.08
C GLU A 249 -14.79 -7.34 -2.37
N THR A 250 -14.96 -6.53 -1.33
CA THR A 250 -15.13 -5.09 -1.47
C THR A 250 -14.37 -4.34 -0.39
N ALA A 251 -14.16 -3.03 -0.58
CA ALA A 251 -13.60 -2.17 0.46
C ALA A 251 -14.40 -2.26 1.78
N PHE A 252 -15.74 -2.33 1.70
CA PHE A 252 -16.61 -2.51 2.86
C PHE A 252 -16.36 -3.83 3.58
N ALA A 253 -16.29 -4.95 2.87
CA ALA A 253 -16.00 -6.25 3.47
C ALA A 253 -14.64 -6.24 4.18
N GLY A 254 -13.63 -5.64 3.56
CA GLY A 254 -12.33 -5.38 4.18
C GLY A 254 -12.44 -4.57 5.47
N SER A 255 -13.14 -3.43 5.42
CA SER A 255 -13.34 -2.57 6.59
C SER A 255 -14.04 -3.29 7.75
N VAL A 256 -15.03 -4.14 7.47
CA VAL A 256 -15.73 -4.92 8.51
C VAL A 256 -14.79 -5.91 9.18
N VAL A 257 -14.03 -6.68 8.41
CA VAL A 257 -13.07 -7.67 8.94
C VAL A 257 -11.99 -6.95 9.76
N LEU A 258 -11.43 -5.86 9.24
CA LEU A 258 -10.46 -5.04 9.98
C LEU A 258 -11.04 -4.44 11.25
N ALA A 259 -12.29 -3.98 11.21
CA ALA A 259 -12.93 -3.43 12.40
C ALA A 259 -13.03 -4.48 13.51
N ILE A 260 -13.45 -5.71 13.17
CA ILE A 260 -13.48 -6.83 14.12
C ILE A 260 -12.09 -7.10 14.71
N MET A 261 -11.04 -7.02 13.89
CA MET A 261 -9.66 -7.23 14.32
C MET A 261 -9.08 -6.09 15.17
N ALA A 262 -9.55 -4.86 14.98
CA ALA A 262 -9.10 -3.68 15.73
C ALA A 262 -9.82 -3.53 17.08
N LEU A 263 -11.05 -4.05 17.18
CA LEU A 263 -11.88 -3.96 18.39
C LEU A 263 -11.16 -4.45 19.66
N PRO A 264 -10.54 -5.65 19.70
CA PRO A 264 -9.86 -6.13 20.90
C PRO A 264 -8.80 -5.18 21.44
N THR A 265 -8.01 -4.60 20.55
CA THR A 265 -6.96 -3.65 20.89
C THR A 265 -7.54 -2.36 21.46
N ILE A 266 -8.55 -1.79 20.79
CA ILE A 266 -9.21 -0.55 21.24
C ILE A 266 -9.89 -0.76 22.60
N ILE A 267 -10.66 -1.85 22.74
CA ILE A 267 -11.43 -2.13 23.96
C ILE A 267 -10.50 -2.32 25.15
N THR A 268 -9.49 -3.20 25.01
CA THR A 268 -8.62 -3.58 26.11
C THR A 268 -7.82 -2.38 26.61
N VAL A 269 -7.17 -1.63 25.71
CA VAL A 269 -6.33 -0.50 26.10
C VAL A 269 -7.15 0.66 26.65
N ALA A 270 -8.32 0.95 26.07
CA ALA A 270 -9.19 2.01 26.57
C ALA A 270 -9.82 1.67 27.94
N GLU A 271 -10.23 0.41 28.15
CA GLU A 271 -10.76 -0.03 29.46
C GLU A 271 -9.69 0.06 30.55
N ASP A 272 -8.47 -0.42 30.26
CA ASP A 272 -7.37 -0.36 31.21
C ASP A 272 -7.04 1.10 31.58
N ALA A 273 -7.01 2.00 30.59
CA ALA A 273 -6.85 3.42 30.81
C ALA A 273 -7.92 4.01 31.74
N MET A 274 -9.20 3.75 31.48
CA MET A 274 -10.30 4.26 32.33
C MET A 274 -10.22 3.74 33.76
N ARG A 275 -9.83 2.48 33.95
CA ARG A 275 -9.74 1.86 35.29
C ARG A 275 -8.60 2.39 36.15
N THR A 276 -7.60 3.06 35.56
CA THR A 276 -6.56 3.76 36.33
C THR A 276 -7.07 5.03 37.04
N THR A 277 -8.28 5.50 36.70
CA THR A 277 -8.87 6.68 37.35
C THR A 277 -9.04 6.44 38.87
N PRO A 278 -8.46 7.29 39.74
CA PRO A 278 -8.51 7.12 41.18
C PRO A 278 -9.94 7.01 41.70
N ARG A 279 -10.21 6.02 42.57
CA ARG A 279 -11.54 5.83 43.18
C ARG A 279 -12.04 7.08 43.90
N ALA A 280 -11.14 7.79 44.58
CA ALA A 280 -11.46 9.03 45.28
C ALA A 280 -12.07 10.10 44.35
N MET A 281 -11.60 10.22 43.10
CA MET A 281 -12.17 11.17 42.12
C MET A 281 -13.60 10.77 41.73
N LYS A 282 -13.84 9.47 41.56
CA LYS A 282 -15.17 8.92 41.22
C LYS A 282 -16.15 9.11 42.37
N GLU A 283 -15.76 8.74 43.58
CA GLU A 283 -16.57 8.86 44.79
C GLU A 283 -16.86 10.32 45.14
N ALA A 284 -15.88 11.23 44.98
CA ALA A 284 -16.10 12.66 45.17
C ALA A 284 -17.13 13.22 44.17
N SER A 285 -17.07 12.82 42.90
CA SER A 285 -18.07 13.22 41.90
C SER A 285 -19.48 12.78 42.29
N LEU A 286 -19.64 11.52 42.71
CA LEU A 286 -20.94 10.99 43.15
C LEU A 286 -21.43 11.68 44.44
N ALA A 287 -20.54 11.98 45.39
CA ALA A 287 -20.86 12.69 46.63
C ALA A 287 -21.36 14.12 46.39
N LEU A 288 -20.93 14.76 45.30
CA LEU A 288 -21.46 16.05 44.85
C LEU A 288 -22.84 15.95 44.17
N GLY A 289 -23.47 14.78 44.17
CA GLY A 289 -24.77 14.54 43.57
C GLY A 289 -24.74 14.28 42.05
N ALA A 290 -23.56 14.01 41.48
CA ALA A 290 -23.46 13.63 40.08
C ALA A 290 -24.01 12.21 39.84
N THR A 291 -24.63 12.00 38.68
CA THR A 291 -25.03 10.67 38.20
C THR A 291 -23.83 9.88 37.69
N GLN A 292 -23.94 8.55 37.64
CA GLN A 292 -22.89 7.67 37.09
C GLN A 292 -22.45 8.10 35.67
N TRP A 293 -23.40 8.48 34.81
CA TRP A 293 -23.07 8.98 33.47
C TRP A 293 -22.31 10.31 33.50
N GLN A 294 -22.70 11.24 34.38
CA GLN A 294 -21.97 12.49 34.56
C GLN A 294 -20.55 12.25 35.07
N THR A 295 -20.35 11.31 35.99
CA THR A 295 -19.00 10.92 36.46
C THR A 295 -18.17 10.30 35.33
N ILE A 296 -18.76 9.41 34.53
CA ILE A 296 -18.07 8.83 33.36
C ILE A 296 -17.64 9.93 32.38
N TYR A 297 -18.59 10.76 31.95
CA TYR A 297 -18.37 11.75 30.91
C TYR A 297 -17.49 12.94 31.34
N LYS A 298 -17.64 13.42 32.59
CA LYS A 298 -16.96 14.63 33.07
C LYS A 298 -15.71 14.37 33.91
N VAL A 299 -15.49 13.16 34.40
CA VAL A 299 -14.34 12.84 35.26
C VAL A 299 -13.49 11.75 34.65
N ILE A 300 -14.08 10.59 34.34
CA ILE A 300 -13.33 9.40 33.95
C ILE A 300 -12.77 9.53 32.52
N ILE A 301 -13.60 9.89 31.55
CA ILE A 301 -13.16 10.08 30.16
C ILE A 301 -12.08 11.18 30.06
N PRO A 302 -12.25 12.38 30.67
CA PRO A 302 -11.21 13.40 30.67
C PRO A 302 -9.92 12.95 31.34
N TYR A 303 -10.00 12.27 32.48
CA TYR A 303 -8.82 11.76 33.18
C TYR A 303 -8.03 10.73 32.36
N SER A 304 -8.74 9.86 31.64
CA SER A 304 -8.15 8.74 30.88
C SER A 304 -7.91 9.05 29.40
N ILE A 305 -8.10 10.31 28.96
CA ILE A 305 -8.07 10.68 27.55
C ILE A 305 -6.78 10.32 26.84
N SER A 306 -5.63 10.39 27.53
CA SER A 306 -4.34 10.00 26.95
C SER A 306 -4.31 8.51 26.63
N GLY A 307 -4.78 7.66 27.54
CA GLY A 307 -4.80 6.21 27.33
C GLY A 307 -5.87 5.78 26.31
N ILE A 308 -7.04 6.42 26.31
CA ILE A 308 -8.04 6.21 25.24
C ILE A 308 -7.44 6.61 23.90
N THR A 309 -6.76 7.74 23.81
CA THR A 309 -6.14 8.18 22.55
C THR A 309 -5.04 7.22 22.10
N SER A 310 -4.21 6.70 23.01
CA SER A 310 -3.24 5.64 22.69
C SER A 310 -3.90 4.36 22.18
N ALA A 311 -5.05 3.96 22.75
CA ALA A 311 -5.82 2.82 22.26
C ALA A 311 -6.28 3.01 20.81
N ILE A 312 -6.71 4.24 20.48
CA ILE A 312 -7.14 4.63 19.13
C ILE A 312 -5.95 4.60 18.17
N VAL A 313 -4.82 5.21 18.52
CA VAL A 313 -3.60 5.18 17.68
C VAL A 313 -3.19 3.74 17.38
N LEU A 314 -3.20 2.87 18.40
CA LEU A 314 -2.83 1.47 18.23
C LEU A 314 -3.80 0.71 17.32
N GLY A 315 -5.10 0.99 17.44
CA GLY A 315 -6.13 0.44 16.55
C GLY A 315 -5.98 0.92 15.09
N ILE A 316 -5.75 2.22 14.89
CA ILE A 316 -5.49 2.82 13.57
C ILE A 316 -4.25 2.22 12.93
N GLY A 317 -3.14 2.14 13.68
CA GLY A 317 -1.89 1.57 13.19
C GLY A 317 -2.07 0.11 12.74
N ARG A 318 -2.85 -0.67 13.49
CA ARG A 318 -3.21 -2.05 13.13
C ARG A 318 -4.05 -2.11 11.85
N ALA A 319 -5.02 -1.21 11.67
CA ALA A 319 -5.88 -1.20 10.48
C ALA A 319 -5.12 -0.80 9.21
N ILE A 320 -4.26 0.22 9.27
CA ILE A 320 -3.50 0.72 8.11
C ILE A 320 -2.44 -0.28 7.64
N GLY A 321 -1.81 -0.98 8.59
CA GLY A 321 -0.76 -1.96 8.33
C GLY A 321 -1.27 -3.39 8.09
N GLU A 322 -2.59 -3.63 8.02
CA GLU A 322 -3.09 -4.98 7.85
C GLU A 322 -2.95 -5.46 6.40
N THR A 323 -2.35 -6.63 6.26
CA THR A 323 -1.90 -7.14 4.96
C THR A 323 -2.69 -8.36 4.51
N MET A 324 -2.70 -9.42 5.32
CA MET A 324 -3.19 -10.73 4.88
C MET A 324 -4.71 -10.80 4.90
N ALA A 325 -5.35 -10.25 5.94
CA ALA A 325 -6.80 -10.23 5.99
C ALA A 325 -7.39 -9.45 4.82
N VAL A 326 -6.81 -8.27 4.53
CA VAL A 326 -7.24 -7.38 3.45
C VAL A 326 -7.04 -8.01 2.08
N LEU A 327 -5.87 -8.61 1.83
CA LEU A 327 -5.55 -9.28 0.57
C LEU A 327 -6.60 -10.34 0.20
N MET A 328 -7.14 -11.05 1.20
CA MET A 328 -8.11 -12.12 0.98
C MET A 328 -9.54 -11.62 0.72
N VAL A 329 -9.94 -10.47 1.27
CA VAL A 329 -11.37 -10.07 1.34
C VAL A 329 -11.74 -8.85 0.51
N THR A 330 -10.76 -8.11 -0.03
CA THR A 330 -11.01 -6.85 -0.76
C THR A 330 -11.00 -7.01 -2.29
N GLY A 331 -10.73 -8.21 -2.80
CA GLY A 331 -10.77 -8.52 -4.22
C GLY A 331 -9.49 -8.13 -4.98
N ASN A 332 -8.59 -7.37 -4.33
CA ASN A 332 -7.21 -7.12 -4.80
C ASN A 332 -7.13 -6.44 -6.19
N ALA A 333 -8.12 -5.62 -6.55
CA ALA A 333 -8.14 -4.88 -7.80
C ALA A 333 -7.44 -3.52 -7.67
N ALA A 334 -6.38 -3.30 -8.47
CA ALA A 334 -5.61 -2.06 -8.45
C ALA A 334 -6.26 -0.95 -9.29
N VAL A 335 -7.52 -0.63 -8.98
CA VAL A 335 -8.33 0.39 -9.65
C VAL A 335 -8.68 1.51 -8.68
N ILE A 336 -8.94 2.71 -9.20
CA ILE A 336 -9.39 3.83 -8.37
C ILE A 336 -10.82 3.52 -7.90
N PRO A 337 -11.06 3.40 -6.57
CA PRO A 337 -12.39 3.11 -6.07
C PRO A 337 -13.32 4.30 -6.30
N THR A 338 -14.51 4.03 -6.85
CA THR A 338 -15.58 5.02 -6.98
C THR A 338 -16.68 4.83 -5.95
N SER A 339 -16.77 3.61 -5.39
CA SER A 339 -17.73 3.23 -4.35
C SER A 339 -17.08 2.41 -3.23
N PHE A 340 -17.72 2.40 -2.06
CA PHE A 340 -17.30 1.58 -0.93
C PHE A 340 -17.59 0.08 -1.10
N PHE A 341 -18.43 -0.26 -2.09
CA PHE A 341 -18.85 -1.62 -2.41
C PHE A 341 -18.14 -2.17 -3.66
N GLU A 342 -16.98 -1.62 -4.01
CA GLU A 342 -16.14 -2.08 -5.10
C GLU A 342 -14.89 -2.80 -4.57
N PRO A 343 -14.32 -3.75 -5.35
CA PRO A 343 -13.02 -4.32 -5.06
C PRO A 343 -11.93 -3.26 -5.04
N VAL A 344 -10.98 -3.41 -4.13
CA VAL A 344 -9.84 -2.51 -3.99
C VAL A 344 -8.57 -3.27 -3.69
N ARG A 345 -7.44 -2.61 -3.91
CA ARG A 345 -6.12 -3.10 -3.52
C ARG A 345 -5.45 -2.08 -2.61
N THR A 346 -4.86 -2.55 -1.52
CA THR A 346 -4.15 -1.70 -0.56
C THR A 346 -2.65 -1.78 -0.76
N ILE A 347 -1.92 -0.80 -0.24
CA ILE A 347 -0.46 -0.75 -0.26
C ILE A 347 0.14 -1.99 0.41
N PRO A 348 -0.24 -2.38 1.65
CA PRO A 348 0.31 -3.58 2.29
C PRO A 348 0.03 -4.85 1.47
N ALA A 349 -1.18 -5.00 0.93
CA ALA A 349 -1.55 -6.15 0.10
C ALA A 349 -0.73 -6.23 -1.19
N THR A 350 -0.43 -5.08 -1.81
CA THR A 350 0.42 -4.99 -3.00
C THR A 350 1.84 -5.45 -2.69
N ILE A 351 2.43 -4.94 -1.60
CA ILE A 351 3.79 -5.31 -1.17
C ILE A 351 3.86 -6.82 -0.91
N ALA A 352 2.92 -7.39 -0.16
CA ALA A 352 2.95 -8.82 0.14
C ALA A 352 2.72 -9.72 -1.08
N ALA A 353 1.86 -9.30 -2.01
CA ALA A 353 1.56 -10.08 -3.20
C ALA A 353 2.73 -10.07 -4.21
N GLU A 354 3.46 -8.96 -4.34
CA GLU A 354 4.38 -8.76 -5.47
C GLU A 354 5.85 -8.82 -5.08
N LEU A 355 6.22 -8.55 -3.83
CA LEU A 355 7.64 -8.43 -3.43
C LEU A 355 8.42 -9.74 -3.60
N GLY A 356 7.75 -10.89 -3.47
CA GLY A 356 8.37 -12.19 -3.66
C GLY A 356 8.65 -12.54 -5.13
N GLU A 357 7.98 -11.87 -6.07
CA GLU A 357 8.10 -12.11 -7.51
C GLU A 357 8.95 -11.05 -8.21
N ALA A 358 9.13 -9.87 -7.59
CA ALA A 358 9.90 -8.77 -8.14
C ALA A 358 11.43 -9.06 -8.12
N PRO A 359 12.14 -8.96 -9.27
CA PRO A 359 13.59 -9.11 -9.32
C PRO A 359 14.31 -8.07 -8.46
N ALA A 360 15.23 -8.53 -7.61
CA ALA A 360 15.99 -7.65 -6.72
C ALA A 360 16.79 -6.61 -7.53
N GLY A 361 16.64 -5.33 -7.17
CA GLY A 361 17.30 -4.21 -7.84
C GLY A 361 16.56 -3.66 -9.07
N GLY A 362 15.52 -4.35 -9.56
CA GLY A 362 14.69 -3.86 -10.66
C GLY A 362 13.72 -2.74 -10.26
N ALA A 363 13.14 -2.07 -11.26
CA ALA A 363 12.19 -0.97 -11.06
C ALA A 363 10.97 -1.39 -10.22
N HIS A 364 10.40 -2.57 -10.50
CA HIS A 364 9.24 -3.10 -9.74
C HIS A 364 9.60 -3.31 -8.26
N TYR A 365 10.75 -3.89 -7.96
CA TYR A 365 11.23 -4.06 -6.59
C TYR A 365 11.35 -2.72 -5.87
N GLN A 366 12.02 -1.74 -6.49
CA GLN A 366 12.20 -0.41 -5.91
C GLN A 366 10.87 0.34 -5.73
N ALA A 367 9.90 0.15 -6.64
CA ALA A 367 8.55 0.71 -6.51
C ALA A 367 7.81 0.16 -5.29
N LEU A 368 7.95 -1.13 -4.98
CA LEU A 368 7.37 -1.73 -3.77
C LEU A 368 8.01 -1.18 -2.48
N PHE A 369 9.33 -0.92 -2.49
CA PHE A 369 10.00 -0.23 -1.38
C PHE A 369 9.52 1.21 -1.22
N LEU A 370 9.29 1.92 -2.32
CA LEU A 370 8.72 3.26 -2.29
C LEU A 370 7.30 3.27 -1.72
N LEU A 371 6.45 2.29 -2.07
CA LEU A 371 5.15 2.10 -1.43
C LEU A 371 5.28 1.91 0.09
N GLY A 372 6.26 1.11 0.54
CA GLY A 372 6.56 0.93 1.95
C GLY A 372 7.01 2.23 2.64
N ALA A 373 7.83 3.05 1.97
CA ALA A 373 8.24 4.37 2.46
C ALA A 373 7.05 5.33 2.58
N VAL A 374 6.13 5.30 1.62
CA VAL A 374 4.88 6.08 1.67
C VAL A 374 4.02 5.65 2.86
N LEU A 375 3.83 4.34 3.06
CA LEU A 375 3.07 3.82 4.20
C LEU A 375 3.71 4.21 5.54
N PHE A 376 5.03 4.16 5.64
CA PHE A 376 5.78 4.62 6.81
C PHE A 376 5.53 6.12 7.09
N ILE A 377 5.60 6.98 6.07
CA ILE A 377 5.32 8.42 6.23
C ILE A 377 3.88 8.65 6.67
N ILE A 378 2.91 7.96 6.07
CA ILE A 378 1.49 8.09 6.44
C ILE A 378 1.26 7.71 7.89
N THR A 379 1.78 6.54 8.31
CA THR A 379 1.63 6.05 9.70
C THR A 379 2.33 6.97 10.70
N LEU A 380 3.50 7.50 10.36
CA LEU A 380 4.22 8.49 11.18
C LEU A 380 3.41 9.77 11.34
N LEU A 381 2.93 10.35 10.23
CA LEU A 381 2.16 11.59 10.24
C LEU A 381 0.85 11.44 11.02
N LEU A 382 0.14 10.31 10.86
CA LEU A 382 -1.07 10.01 11.62
C LEU A 382 -0.77 9.88 13.12
N SER A 383 0.29 9.16 13.48
CA SER A 383 0.69 8.99 14.88
C SER A 383 1.03 10.32 15.53
N ILE A 384 1.81 11.17 14.85
CA ILE A 384 2.15 12.52 15.32
C ILE A 384 0.89 13.39 15.44
N SER A 385 -0.01 13.34 14.44
CA SER A 385 -1.23 14.14 14.43
C SER A 385 -2.13 13.80 15.61
N VAL A 386 -2.31 12.51 15.90
CA VAL A 386 -3.15 12.06 17.01
C VAL A 386 -2.52 12.42 18.36
N GLU A 387 -1.21 12.24 18.54
CA GLU A 387 -0.52 12.63 19.76
C GLU A 387 -0.56 14.15 19.99
N TYR A 388 -0.37 14.94 18.92
CA TYR A 388 -0.47 16.39 18.98
C TYR A 388 -1.85 16.86 19.43
N ILE A 389 -2.93 16.29 18.87
CA ILE A 389 -4.32 16.59 19.28
C ILE A 389 -4.56 16.19 20.75
N SER A 390 -4.05 15.03 21.17
CA SER A 390 -4.14 14.54 22.55
C SER A 390 -3.46 15.48 23.54
N SER A 391 -2.25 15.93 23.21
CA SER A 391 -1.44 16.80 24.08
C SER A 391 -2.11 18.14 24.36
N LYS A 392 -2.85 18.72 23.41
CA LYS A 392 -3.59 19.97 23.59
C LYS A 392 -4.79 19.85 24.54
N ARG A 393 -5.31 18.65 24.77
CA ARG A 393 -6.42 18.38 25.70
C ARG A 393 -5.97 18.08 27.12
N LYS A 394 -4.65 18.10 27.39
CA LYS A 394 -4.06 17.97 28.74
C LYS A 394 -4.03 19.30 29.52
N MET A 395 -4.50 20.40 28.92
CA MET A 395 -4.80 21.68 29.59
C MET A 395 -6.29 21.80 29.82
#